data_AF-A0A8T4A7Z2-F1
#
_entry.id   AF-A0A8T4A7Z2-F1
#
_cell.length_a   1.000
_cell.length_b   1.000
_cell.length_c   1.000
_cell.angle_alpha   90.00
_cell.angle_beta   90.00
_cell.angle_gamma   90.00
#
_symmetry.space_group_name_H-M   'P 1'
#
loop_
_entity.id
_entity.type
_entity.pdbx_description
1 polymer ?
#
loop_
_entity_poly.entity_id
_entity_poly.type
_entity_poly.pdbx_seq_one_letter_code
_entity_poly.pdbx_strand_id
1 'polypeptide(L)'
;MAAPYSTSIALSCDMNADGSLSEKSKQRTDRGVELYIHGAVQTITLSGGRAQRDLQHTHAHLMKQYAKSVGIEERVILTEETSLDTVGQAVFTKRDIILPRNWERFIVVSHSSHIDRVQMIFGFVYGRDFDILYEAVDDRASDPEVILHEWRSFEAFLETFDGVKPGDNEAIIARLFELHPLYNGLLIR
;
A
#
# COMPACT_ATOMS: atom_id res chain seq x y z
N MET A 1 10.18 15.48 21.70
CA MET A 1 9.25 14.80 20.78
C MET A 1 10.06 14.32 19.60
N ALA A 2 9.90 13.06 19.18
CA ALA A 2 10.58 12.56 17.98
C ALA A 2 10.08 13.35 16.75
N ALA A 3 10.94 13.54 15.75
CA ALA A 3 10.52 14.17 14.50
C ALA A 3 9.42 13.33 13.83
N PRO A 4 8.38 13.96 13.25
CA PRO A 4 7.29 13.24 12.61
C PRO A 4 7.80 12.39 11.44
N TYR A 5 7.07 11.32 11.14
CA TYR A 5 7.29 10.52 9.94
C TYR A 5 6.93 11.35 8.69
N SER A 6 7.52 11.03 7.54
CA SER A 6 7.28 11.82 6.33
C SER A 6 5.85 11.67 5.82
N THR A 7 5.36 10.43 5.75
CA THR A 7 4.02 10.13 5.23
C THR A 7 3.42 8.91 5.92
N SER A 8 2.09 8.79 5.91
CA SER A 8 1.39 7.53 6.08
C SER A 8 1.02 6.95 4.71
N ILE A 9 1.23 5.66 4.47
CA ILE A 9 0.81 4.95 3.27
C ILE A 9 -0.42 4.10 3.63
N ALA A 10 -1.62 4.57 3.28
CA ALA A 10 -2.84 3.79 3.43
C ALA A 10 -3.04 2.88 2.21
N LEU A 11 -3.04 1.58 2.45
CA LEU A 11 -3.18 0.57 1.41
C LEU A 11 -4.65 0.33 1.09
N SER A 12 -5.05 0.47 -0.17
CA SER A 12 -6.40 0.06 -0.59
C SER A 12 -6.62 -1.44 -0.38
N CYS A 13 -7.87 -1.83 -0.20
CA CYS A 13 -8.31 -3.22 -0.18
C CYS A 13 -9.25 -3.46 -1.38
N ASP A 14 -10.45 -3.96 -1.11
CA ASP A 14 -11.47 -4.26 -2.11
C ASP A 14 -12.30 -3.01 -2.48
N MET A 15 -13.04 -3.12 -3.57
CA MET A 15 -14.14 -2.23 -3.94
C MET A 15 -15.48 -2.88 -3.66
N ASN A 16 -16.50 -2.06 -3.39
CA ASN A 16 -17.88 -2.54 -3.40
C ASN A 16 -18.29 -2.90 -4.84
N ALA A 17 -19.30 -3.77 -4.98
CA ALA A 17 -19.79 -4.24 -6.27
C ALA A 17 -20.31 -3.12 -7.20
N ASP A 18 -20.68 -1.97 -6.63
CA ASP A 18 -21.13 -0.77 -7.34
C ASP A 18 -19.99 0.16 -7.80
N GLY A 19 -18.73 -0.24 -7.56
CA GLY A 19 -17.56 0.58 -7.87
C GLY A 19 -17.30 1.71 -6.87
N SER A 20 -17.98 1.71 -5.71
CA SER A 20 -17.68 2.62 -4.60
C SER A 20 -16.60 2.07 -3.66
N LEU A 21 -15.98 2.98 -2.91
CA LEU A 21 -14.90 2.64 -1.97
C LEU A 21 -15.45 1.77 -0.82
N SER A 22 -14.80 0.62 -0.57
CA SER A 22 -15.19 -0.27 0.53
C SER A 22 -14.98 0.39 1.90
N GLU A 23 -15.72 -0.09 2.89
CA GLU A 23 -15.58 0.37 4.28
C GLU A 23 -14.15 0.13 4.81
N LYS A 24 -13.55 -1.01 4.47
CA LYS A 24 -12.14 -1.32 4.77
C LYS A 24 -11.19 -0.24 4.24
N SER A 25 -11.36 0.17 2.98
CA SER A 25 -10.50 1.21 2.40
C SER A 25 -10.74 2.59 3.03
N LYS A 26 -11.97 2.90 3.47
CA LYS A 26 -12.28 4.11 4.24
C LYS A 26 -11.58 4.09 5.60
N GLN A 27 -11.70 3.01 6.37
CA GLN A 27 -11.09 2.87 7.69
C GLN A 27 -9.56 3.05 7.66
N ARG A 28 -8.89 2.46 6.65
CA ARG A 28 -7.44 2.69 6.45
C ARG A 28 -7.12 4.13 6.07
N THR A 29 -7.99 4.77 5.26
CA THR A 29 -7.87 6.20 4.92
C THR A 29 -8.02 7.07 6.16
N ASP A 30 -9.06 6.83 6.97
CA ASP A 30 -9.33 7.54 8.22
C ASP A 30 -8.15 7.43 9.18
N ARG A 31 -7.56 6.23 9.31
CA ARG A 31 -6.37 6.06 10.14
C ARG A 31 -5.17 6.88 9.65
N GLY A 32 -4.96 6.98 8.33
CA GLY A 32 -3.95 7.88 7.75
C GLY A 32 -4.25 9.36 8.03
N VAL A 33 -5.53 9.74 7.96
CA VAL A 33 -6.01 11.09 8.28
C VAL A 33 -5.77 11.43 9.76
N GLU A 34 -6.08 10.53 10.69
CA GLU A 34 -5.82 10.69 12.11
C GLU A 34 -4.34 10.92 12.40
N LEU A 35 -3.45 10.10 11.79
CA LEU A 35 -2.00 10.25 11.93
C LEU A 35 -1.53 11.63 11.48
N TYR A 36 -2.10 12.16 10.40
CA TYR A 36 -1.79 13.50 9.92
C TYR A 36 -2.32 14.59 10.88
N ILE A 37 -3.58 14.50 11.32
CA ILE A 37 -4.20 15.49 12.23
C ILE A 37 -3.44 15.56 13.57
N HIS A 38 -2.96 14.41 14.07
CA HIS A 38 -2.17 14.35 15.30
C HIS A 38 -0.69 14.74 15.11
N GLY A 39 -0.27 15.09 13.88
CA GLY A 39 1.09 15.50 13.57
C GLY A 39 2.10 14.35 13.64
N ALA A 40 1.66 13.09 13.55
CA ALA A 40 2.55 11.93 13.48
C ALA A 40 3.20 11.79 12.09
N VAL A 41 2.52 12.26 11.05
CA VAL A 41 3.01 12.31 9.66
C VAL A 41 2.85 13.70 9.05
N GLN A 42 3.67 14.06 8.06
CA GLN A 42 3.58 15.34 7.35
C GLN A 42 2.63 15.31 6.15
N THR A 43 2.46 14.14 5.52
CA THR A 43 1.55 13.93 4.39
C THR A 43 0.81 12.59 4.49
N ILE A 44 -0.19 12.40 3.64
CA ILE A 44 -0.93 11.14 3.49
C ILE A 44 -0.70 10.63 2.07
N THR A 45 -0.27 9.39 1.93
CA THR A 45 -0.16 8.65 0.67
C THR A 45 -1.24 7.59 0.62
N LEU A 46 -2.01 7.58 -0.47
CA LEU A 46 -3.09 6.63 -0.72
C LEU A 46 -2.67 5.77 -1.90
N SER A 47 -2.59 4.45 -1.72
CA SER A 47 -2.00 3.55 -2.71
C SER A 47 -3.00 2.49 -3.16
N GLY A 48 -3.18 2.37 -4.46
CA GLY A 48 -4.14 1.47 -5.08
C GLY A 48 -4.55 1.89 -6.49
N GLY A 49 -4.29 1.02 -7.46
CA GLY A 49 -4.63 1.19 -8.87
C GLY A 49 -6.04 0.71 -9.20
N ARG A 50 -6.27 0.30 -10.46
CA ARG A 50 -7.59 -0.16 -10.92
C ARG A 50 -7.71 -1.67 -10.74
N ALA A 51 -8.63 -2.12 -9.88
CA ALA A 51 -8.93 -3.55 -9.74
C ALA A 51 -9.47 -4.18 -11.05
N GLN A 52 -10.16 -3.38 -11.88
CA GLN A 52 -10.71 -3.84 -13.16
C GLN A 52 -10.56 -2.73 -14.22
N ARG A 53 -10.36 -3.11 -15.49
CA ARG A 53 -10.06 -2.18 -16.60
C ARG A 53 -11.24 -1.26 -16.96
N ASP A 54 -12.44 -1.61 -16.58
CA ASP A 54 -13.68 -0.89 -16.80
C ASP A 54 -14.00 0.14 -15.70
N LEU A 55 -13.44 -0.01 -14.49
CA LEU A 55 -13.62 0.96 -13.40
C LEU A 55 -13.03 2.32 -13.78
N GLN A 56 -13.84 3.37 -13.81
CA GLN A 56 -13.41 4.71 -14.24
C GLN A 56 -12.27 5.30 -13.38
N HIS A 57 -12.21 4.93 -12.10
CA HIS A 57 -11.29 5.50 -11.12
C HIS A 57 -10.45 4.42 -10.44
N THR A 58 -9.23 4.79 -10.04
CA THR A 58 -8.34 3.96 -9.21
C THR A 58 -8.80 3.98 -7.76
N HIS A 59 -8.39 3.00 -6.96
CA HIS A 59 -8.70 3.02 -5.53
C HIS A 59 -8.13 4.27 -4.85
N ALA A 60 -6.88 4.61 -5.14
CA ALA A 60 -6.22 5.78 -4.57
C ALA A 60 -6.92 7.09 -4.96
N HIS A 61 -7.46 7.20 -6.18
CA HIS A 61 -8.29 8.33 -6.56
C HIS A 61 -9.55 8.44 -5.68
N LEU A 62 -10.26 7.34 -5.47
CA LEU A 62 -11.48 7.33 -4.66
C LEU A 62 -11.18 7.58 -3.17
N MET A 63 -10.10 7.01 -2.64
CA MET A 63 -9.60 7.32 -1.29
C MET A 63 -9.27 8.81 -1.16
N LYS A 64 -8.66 9.43 -2.19
CA LYS A 64 -8.37 10.86 -2.20
C LYS A 64 -9.65 11.71 -2.18
N GLN A 65 -10.67 11.35 -2.96
CA GLN A 65 -11.96 12.06 -2.90
C GLN A 65 -12.60 11.93 -1.52
N TYR A 66 -12.52 10.75 -0.91
CA TYR A 66 -13.01 10.53 0.44
C TYR A 66 -12.25 11.37 1.48
N ALA A 67 -10.92 11.35 1.47
CA ALA A 67 -10.08 12.17 2.36
C ALA A 67 -10.39 13.68 2.23
N LYS A 68 -10.61 14.17 1.00
CA LYS A 68 -11.03 15.55 0.76
C LYS A 68 -12.42 15.84 1.34
N SER A 69 -13.36 14.89 1.24
CA SER A 69 -14.72 15.05 1.76
C SER A 69 -14.77 15.16 3.28
N VAL A 70 -13.79 14.61 3.99
CA VAL A 70 -13.63 14.73 5.45
C VAL A 70 -12.76 15.92 5.87
N GLY A 71 -12.43 16.82 4.94
CA GLY A 71 -11.81 18.12 5.22
C GLY A 71 -10.29 18.18 5.06
N ILE A 72 -9.65 17.15 4.50
CA ILE A 72 -8.20 17.16 4.28
C ILE A 72 -7.84 17.89 2.99
N GLU A 73 -6.86 18.79 3.11
CA GLU A 73 -6.41 19.62 2.00
C GLU A 73 -5.66 18.80 0.95
N GLU A 74 -5.96 19.03 -0.32
CA GLU A 74 -5.39 18.25 -1.41
C GLU A 74 -3.85 18.29 -1.47
N ARG A 75 -3.23 19.40 -1.04
CA ARG A 75 -1.78 19.58 -1.08
C ARG A 75 -0.99 18.60 -0.18
N VAL A 76 -1.65 17.99 0.80
CA VAL A 76 -1.02 17.01 1.71
C VAL A 76 -1.36 15.57 1.33
N ILE A 77 -2.17 15.35 0.30
CA ILE A 77 -2.57 14.03 -0.17
C ILE A 77 -1.79 13.68 -1.45
N LEU A 78 -1.06 12.57 -1.39
CA LEU A 78 -0.37 11.95 -2.50
C LEU A 78 -1.11 10.66 -2.91
N THR A 79 -1.12 10.34 -4.20
CA THR A 79 -1.72 9.11 -4.72
C THR A 79 -0.69 8.28 -5.47
N GLU A 80 -0.74 6.97 -5.25
CA GLU A 80 -0.08 5.96 -6.07
C GLU A 80 -1.18 5.10 -6.71
N GLU A 81 -1.26 5.12 -8.04
CA GLU A 81 -2.45 4.66 -8.80
C GLU A 81 -2.15 3.47 -9.73
N THR A 82 -1.00 2.84 -9.59
CA THR A 82 -0.49 1.80 -10.49
C THR A 82 -0.65 0.40 -9.88
N SER A 83 -0.50 0.27 -8.56
CA SER A 83 -0.51 -1.03 -7.88
C SER A 83 -1.83 -1.80 -8.05
N LEU A 84 -1.75 -3.09 -8.38
CA LEU A 84 -2.89 -4.00 -8.49
C LEU A 84 -3.05 -4.89 -7.24
N ASP A 85 -2.05 -4.92 -6.36
CA ASP A 85 -2.00 -5.72 -5.14
C ASP A 85 -0.96 -5.17 -4.15
N THR A 86 -0.81 -5.83 -2.99
CA THR A 86 0.12 -5.41 -1.93
C THR A 86 1.58 -5.38 -2.37
N VAL A 87 2.02 -6.30 -3.26
CA VAL A 87 3.40 -6.29 -3.77
C VAL A 87 3.63 -5.04 -4.62
N GLY A 88 2.73 -4.75 -5.55
CA GLY A 88 2.81 -3.51 -6.32
C GLY A 88 2.70 -2.27 -5.46
N GLN A 89 1.85 -2.28 -4.43
CA GLN A 89 1.73 -1.14 -3.51
C GLN A 89 3.10 -0.85 -2.87
N ALA A 90 3.83 -1.87 -2.41
CA ALA A 90 5.18 -1.69 -1.88
C ALA A 90 6.16 -1.16 -2.94
N VAL A 91 6.17 -1.74 -4.14
CA VAL A 91 7.10 -1.39 -5.22
C VAL A 91 6.85 0.03 -5.75
N PHE A 92 5.61 0.35 -6.11
CA PHE A 92 5.26 1.63 -6.73
C PHE A 92 5.26 2.78 -5.72
N THR A 93 4.87 2.55 -4.46
CA THR A 93 5.05 3.60 -3.45
C THR A 93 6.52 3.89 -3.21
N LYS A 94 7.40 2.88 -3.21
CA LYS A 94 8.85 3.08 -3.10
C LYS A 94 9.37 3.90 -4.27
N ARG A 95 9.04 3.49 -5.49
CA ARG A 95 9.51 4.09 -6.75
C ARG A 95 8.99 5.52 -6.96
N ASP A 96 7.70 5.76 -6.76
CA ASP A 96 7.01 6.97 -7.23
C ASP A 96 6.79 8.00 -6.12
N ILE A 97 6.74 7.55 -4.86
CA ILE A 97 6.45 8.42 -3.72
C ILE A 97 7.70 8.64 -2.88
N ILE A 98 8.30 7.56 -2.36
CA ILE A 98 9.31 7.61 -1.30
C ILE A 98 10.69 8.05 -1.83
N LEU A 99 11.24 7.32 -2.81
CA LEU A 99 12.59 7.61 -3.33
C LEU A 99 12.72 9.02 -3.93
N PRO A 100 11.78 9.52 -4.78
CA PRO A 100 11.90 10.85 -5.37
C PRO A 100 11.87 11.99 -4.35
N ARG A 101 11.40 11.73 -3.12
CA ARG A 101 11.30 12.70 -2.03
C ARG A 101 12.40 12.55 -0.98
N ASN A 102 13.32 11.59 -1.16
CA ASN A 102 14.36 11.24 -0.19
C ASN A 102 13.78 10.99 1.21
N TRP A 103 12.65 10.31 1.28
CA TRP A 103 12.03 9.94 2.55
C TRP A 103 12.55 8.59 3.02
N GLU A 104 13.00 8.53 4.26
CA GLU A 104 13.54 7.30 4.85
C GLU A 104 12.63 6.71 5.93
N ARG A 105 11.66 7.50 6.42
CA ARG A 105 10.79 7.10 7.52
C ARG A 105 9.33 7.38 7.21
N PHE A 106 8.50 6.35 7.22
CA PHE A 106 7.06 6.46 6.97
C PHE A 106 6.27 5.39 7.74
N ILE A 107 4.96 5.56 7.78
CA ILE A 107 4.03 4.64 8.43
C ILE A 107 3.23 3.91 7.35
N VAL A 108 3.09 2.59 7.42
CA VAL A 108 2.20 1.82 6.55
C VAL A 108 0.95 1.44 7.32
N VAL A 109 -0.22 1.71 6.74
CA VAL A 109 -1.52 1.47 7.35
C VAL A 109 -2.25 0.35 6.61
N SER A 110 -2.59 -0.71 7.34
CA SER A 110 -3.41 -1.83 6.85
C SER A 110 -4.31 -2.35 7.96
N HIS A 111 -5.11 -3.39 7.69
CA HIS A 111 -5.85 -4.05 8.76
C HIS A 111 -5.00 -5.09 9.49
N SER A 112 -5.36 -5.39 10.74
CA SER A 112 -4.70 -6.39 11.59
C SER A 112 -4.53 -7.74 10.90
N SER A 113 -5.55 -8.21 10.18
CA SER A 113 -5.52 -9.47 9.45
C SER A 113 -4.46 -9.58 8.36
N HIS A 114 -3.99 -8.45 7.84
CA HIS A 114 -3.05 -8.38 6.71
C HIS A 114 -1.68 -7.84 7.12
N ILE A 115 -1.50 -7.42 8.39
CA ILE A 115 -0.34 -6.63 8.77
C ILE A 115 0.96 -7.43 8.68
N ASP A 116 0.94 -8.73 9.00
CA ASP A 116 2.12 -9.60 8.94
C ASP A 116 2.63 -9.76 7.49
N ARG A 117 1.72 -9.99 6.55
CA ARG A 117 2.06 -10.07 5.12
C ARG A 117 2.56 -8.73 4.60
N VAL A 118 1.92 -7.63 4.98
CA VAL A 118 2.35 -6.28 4.63
C VAL A 118 3.77 -6.01 5.16
N GLN A 119 4.05 -6.34 6.41
CA GLN A 119 5.38 -6.19 7.02
C GLN A 119 6.45 -6.95 6.27
N MET A 120 6.17 -8.20 5.89
CA MET A 120 7.11 -8.99 5.11
C MET A 120 7.38 -8.37 3.74
N ILE A 121 6.32 -8.07 2.99
CA ILE A 121 6.45 -7.56 1.61
C ILE A 121 7.16 -6.20 1.62
N PHE A 122 6.73 -5.26 2.47
CA PHE A 122 7.37 -3.96 2.59
C PHE A 122 8.81 -4.09 3.09
N GLY A 123 9.07 -4.93 4.09
CA GLY A 123 10.44 -5.17 4.58
C GLY A 123 11.37 -5.75 3.50
N PHE A 124 10.87 -6.67 2.67
CA PHE A 124 11.63 -7.21 1.55
C PHE A 124 11.87 -6.16 0.46
N VAL A 125 10.82 -5.44 0.06
CA VAL A 125 10.89 -4.46 -1.04
C VAL A 125 11.71 -3.24 -0.66
N TYR A 126 11.51 -2.69 0.54
CA TYR A 126 12.23 -1.50 0.98
C TYR A 126 13.66 -1.82 1.43
N GLY A 127 13.90 -3.01 1.99
CA GLY A 127 15.20 -3.37 2.56
C GLY A 127 15.40 -2.75 3.94
N ARG A 128 16.66 -2.62 4.37
CA ARG A 128 17.02 -2.20 5.75
C ARG A 128 17.26 -0.70 5.91
N ASP A 129 17.25 0.04 4.82
CA ASP A 129 17.61 1.47 4.82
C ASP A 129 16.44 2.39 5.22
N PHE A 130 15.26 1.83 5.51
CA PHE A 130 14.04 2.56 5.83
C PHE A 130 13.52 2.23 7.23
N ASP A 131 13.08 3.25 7.97
CA ASP A 131 12.34 3.11 9.23
C ASP A 131 10.83 3.08 8.93
N ILE A 132 10.29 1.86 8.91
CA ILE A 132 8.88 1.62 8.58
C ILE A 132 8.13 1.23 9.85
N LEU A 133 7.21 2.09 10.27
CA LEU A 133 6.22 1.74 11.28
C LEU A 133 4.99 1.11 10.60
N TYR A 134 4.37 0.13 11.25
CA TYR A 134 3.17 -0.52 10.75
C TYR A 134 2.02 -0.29 11.72
N GLU A 135 0.96 0.37 11.23
CA GLU A 135 -0.24 0.67 11.98
C GLU A 135 -1.38 -0.24 11.51
N ALA A 136 -1.89 -1.04 12.44
CA ALA A 136 -3.00 -1.95 12.20
C ALA A 136 -4.32 -1.30 12.59
N VAL A 137 -5.28 -1.31 11.68
CA VAL A 137 -6.70 -1.06 11.95
C VAL A 137 -7.34 -2.39 12.32
N ASP A 138 -7.97 -2.49 13.49
CA ASP A 138 -8.64 -3.72 13.93
C ASP A 138 -9.83 -4.04 13.02
N ASP A 139 -9.77 -5.17 12.34
CA ASP A 139 -10.86 -5.72 11.53
C ASP A 139 -11.48 -6.98 12.13
N ARG A 140 -11.05 -7.37 13.34
CA ARG A 140 -11.51 -8.56 14.08
C ARG A 140 -11.56 -9.82 13.22
N ALA A 141 -10.69 -9.95 12.23
CA ALA A 141 -10.73 -11.10 11.35
C ALA A 141 -10.24 -12.34 12.11
N SER A 142 -11.17 -13.24 12.40
CA SER A 142 -10.90 -14.63 12.78
C SER A 142 -11.48 -15.60 11.75
N ASP A 143 -11.72 -15.11 10.54
CA ASP A 143 -12.29 -15.87 9.44
C ASP A 143 -11.22 -16.82 8.84
N PRO A 144 -11.43 -18.14 8.85
CA PRO A 144 -10.52 -19.11 8.25
C PRO A 144 -10.21 -18.83 6.77
N GLU A 145 -11.14 -18.26 6.01
CA GLU A 145 -10.93 -17.93 4.60
C GLU A 145 -9.91 -16.80 4.45
N VAL A 146 -9.97 -15.78 5.32
CA VAL A 146 -9.00 -14.68 5.34
C VAL A 146 -7.63 -15.21 5.68
N ILE A 147 -7.52 -16.06 6.71
CA ILE A 147 -6.24 -16.67 7.12
C ILE A 147 -5.62 -17.48 5.98
N LEU A 148 -6.44 -18.31 5.31
CA LEU A 148 -5.98 -19.12 4.18
C LEU A 148 -5.55 -18.26 2.99
N HIS A 149 -6.28 -17.19 2.70
CA HIS A 149 -5.94 -16.24 1.65
C HIS A 149 -4.60 -15.54 1.92
N GLU A 150 -4.37 -15.11 3.16
CA GLU A 150 -3.09 -14.51 3.58
C GLU A 150 -1.93 -15.47 3.41
N TRP A 151 -2.10 -16.71 3.83
CA TRP A 151 -1.07 -17.74 3.70
C TRP A 151 -0.73 -18.05 2.24
N ARG A 152 -1.74 -18.18 1.37
CA ARG A 152 -1.51 -18.39 -0.08
C ARG A 152 -0.80 -17.21 -0.74
N SER A 153 -1.22 -15.98 -0.39
CA SER A 153 -0.60 -14.76 -0.92
C SER A 153 0.85 -14.64 -0.47
N PHE A 154 1.13 -15.08 0.76
CA PHE A 154 2.47 -15.14 1.32
C PHE A 154 3.35 -16.16 0.60
N GLU A 155 2.88 -17.39 0.39
CA GLU A 155 3.64 -18.40 -0.36
C GLU A 155 3.93 -17.95 -1.79
N ALA A 156 2.91 -17.43 -2.50
CA ALA A 156 3.08 -16.93 -3.86
C ALA A 156 4.11 -15.79 -3.93
N PHE A 157 4.18 -14.93 -2.91
CA PHE A 157 5.22 -13.91 -2.81
C PHE A 157 6.61 -14.52 -2.69
N LEU A 158 6.81 -15.48 -1.77
CA LEU A 158 8.11 -16.14 -1.59
C LEU A 158 8.57 -16.86 -2.86
N GLU A 159 7.66 -17.57 -3.53
CA GLU A 159 7.96 -18.25 -4.79
C GLU A 159 8.32 -17.25 -5.90
N THR A 160 7.54 -16.17 -6.05
CA THR A 160 7.76 -15.17 -7.10
C THR A 160 9.13 -14.50 -6.95
N PHE A 161 9.55 -14.20 -5.73
CA PHE A 161 10.79 -13.47 -5.45
C PHE A 161 11.95 -14.37 -5.01
N ASP A 162 11.85 -15.70 -5.22
CA ASP A 162 12.95 -16.61 -4.92
C ASP A 162 14.24 -16.21 -5.68
N GLY A 163 15.34 -16.21 -4.95
CA GLY A 163 16.65 -15.76 -5.43
C GLY A 163 16.82 -14.24 -5.59
N VAL A 164 15.80 -13.41 -5.34
CA VAL A 164 15.91 -11.95 -5.37
C VAL A 164 16.37 -11.42 -4.01
N LYS A 165 17.34 -10.50 -4.02
CA LYS A 165 17.86 -9.91 -2.79
C LYS A 165 16.90 -8.83 -2.25
N PRO A 166 16.57 -8.83 -0.94
CA PRO A 166 15.80 -7.75 -0.33
C PRO A 166 16.43 -6.37 -0.57
N GLY A 167 15.61 -5.38 -0.91
CA GLY A 167 16.02 -4.01 -1.19
C GLY A 167 16.66 -3.77 -2.57
N ASP A 168 16.89 -4.82 -3.37
CA ASP A 168 17.43 -4.68 -4.72
C ASP A 168 16.34 -4.19 -5.69
N ASN A 169 16.21 -2.87 -5.81
CA ASN A 169 15.13 -2.23 -6.57
C ASN A 169 15.04 -2.73 -8.02
N GLU A 170 16.18 -2.87 -8.69
CA GLU A 170 16.21 -3.27 -10.10
C GLU A 170 15.78 -4.73 -10.25
N ALA A 171 16.32 -5.64 -9.44
CA ALA A 171 15.96 -7.05 -9.47
C ALA A 171 14.49 -7.29 -9.07
N ILE A 172 13.99 -6.56 -8.07
CA ILE A 172 12.60 -6.65 -7.62
C ILE A 172 11.64 -6.18 -8.71
N ILE A 173 11.90 -5.03 -9.33
CA ILE A 173 11.06 -4.51 -10.42
C ILE A 173 11.10 -5.46 -11.62
N ALA A 174 12.29 -5.94 -12.02
CA ALA A 174 12.42 -6.90 -13.11
C ALA A 174 11.60 -8.17 -12.83
N ARG A 175 11.74 -8.73 -11.62
CA ARG A 175 11.01 -9.94 -11.22
C ARG A 175 9.50 -9.74 -11.18
N LEU A 176 9.04 -8.57 -10.72
CA LEU A 176 7.63 -8.20 -10.74
C LEU A 176 7.04 -8.30 -12.16
N PHE A 177 7.71 -7.70 -13.14
CA PHE A 177 7.25 -7.69 -14.53
C PHE A 177 7.49 -9.00 -15.29
N GLU A 178 8.37 -9.87 -14.80
CA GLU A 178 8.65 -11.16 -15.42
C GLU A 178 7.66 -12.23 -14.95
N LEU A 179 7.46 -12.37 -13.63
CA LEU A 179 6.79 -13.54 -13.06
C LEU A 179 5.50 -13.23 -12.30
N HIS A 180 5.29 -11.99 -11.83
CA HIS A 180 4.11 -11.72 -11.00
C HIS A 180 2.81 -11.78 -11.84
N PRO A 181 1.79 -12.57 -11.45
CA PRO A 181 0.61 -12.83 -12.28
C PRO A 181 -0.16 -11.59 -12.74
N LEU A 182 -0.15 -10.53 -11.92
CA LEU A 182 -0.85 -9.28 -12.20
C LEU A 182 -0.05 -8.29 -13.08
N TYR A 183 1.27 -8.44 -13.15
CA TYR A 183 2.15 -7.48 -13.84
C TYR A 183 2.88 -8.08 -15.04
N ASN A 184 2.91 -9.41 -15.16
CA ASN A 184 3.64 -10.04 -16.25
C ASN A 184 3.17 -9.52 -17.62
N GLY A 185 4.13 -9.24 -18.50
CA GLY A 185 3.84 -8.71 -19.84
C GLY A 185 3.18 -7.32 -19.89
N LEU A 186 2.96 -6.64 -18.75
CA LEU A 186 2.49 -5.25 -18.75
C LEU A 186 3.65 -4.30 -18.99
N LEU A 187 3.50 -3.44 -19.99
CA LEU A 187 4.35 -2.26 -20.16
C LEU A 187 3.80 -1.13 -19.28
N ILE A 188 4.17 -1.14 -17.99
CA ILE A 188 3.86 -0.03 -17.09
C ILE A 188 4.99 1.00 -17.23
N ARG A 189 4.67 2.15 -17.83
CA ARG A 189 5.59 3.29 -17.98
C ARG A 189 5.63 4.14 -16.74
#